data_AF-D5AU05-F1
#
_entry.id   AF-D5AU05-F1
#
_cell.length_a   1.000
_cell.length_b   1.000
_cell.length_c   1.000
_cell.angle_alpha   90.00
_cell.angle_beta   90.00
_cell.angle_gamma   90.00
#
_symmetry.space_group_name_H-M   'P 1'
#
loop_
_entity.id
_entity.type
_entity.pdbx_description
1 polymer ?
#
loop_
_entity_poly.entity_id
_entity_poly.type
_entity_poly.pdbx_seq_one_letter_code
_entity_poly.pdbx_strand_id
1 'polypeptide(L)'
;MRPILIDDLLIAARAVAALSAPERPARLAQWLREAHWADLYRKRLARAHPLWGNGSLMGRALREAGGRGVRPDRAEIDDLAEVIAAVRIWRARGLCSAGERLYLRGQACVRLTQSQGESHVQNPCEGRCHRSGVDADL
;
A
#
# COMPACT_ATOMS: atom_id res chain seq x y z
N MET A 1 6.73 -4.39 4.95
CA MET A 1 5.65 -5.18 4.31
C MET A 1 6.24 -5.92 3.13
N ARG A 2 5.80 -7.15 2.88
CA ARG A 2 6.17 -7.88 1.65
C ARG A 2 5.65 -7.15 0.40
N PRO A 3 6.23 -7.39 -0.79
CA PRO A 3 5.67 -6.87 -2.04
C PRO A 3 4.18 -7.20 -2.16
N ILE A 4 3.38 -6.23 -2.60
CA ILE A 4 1.95 -6.41 -2.86
C ILE A 4 1.82 -6.97 -4.28
N LEU A 5 1.25 -8.16 -4.40
CA LEU A 5 0.94 -8.84 -5.65
C LEU A 5 -0.52 -8.61 -6.04
N ILE A 6 -0.89 -9.00 -7.26
CA ILE A 6 -2.27 -8.90 -7.73
C ILE A 6 -3.23 -9.70 -6.83
N ASP A 7 -2.82 -10.90 -6.41
CA ASP A 7 -3.63 -11.75 -5.53
C ASP A 7 -3.88 -11.11 -4.16
N ASP A 8 -2.94 -10.30 -3.64
CA ASP A 8 -3.16 -9.55 -2.41
C ASP A 8 -4.30 -8.55 -2.56
N LEU A 9 -4.39 -7.88 -3.72
CA LEU A 9 -5.45 -6.91 -4.00
C LEU A 9 -6.81 -7.60 -4.12
N LEU A 10 -6.88 -8.72 -4.85
CA LEU A 10 -8.11 -9.49 -5.03
C LEU A 10 -8.63 -10.08 -3.72
N ILE A 11 -7.74 -10.59 -2.87
CA ILE A 11 -8.13 -11.13 -1.57
C ILE A 11 -8.55 -10.01 -0.61
N ALA A 12 -7.84 -8.87 -0.61
CA ALA A 12 -8.25 -7.72 0.19
C ALA A 12 -9.61 -7.16 -0.24
N ALA A 13 -9.91 -7.09 -1.54
CA ALA A 13 -11.19 -6.60 -2.04
C ALA A 13 -12.36 -7.45 -1.49
N ARG A 14 -12.21 -8.77 -1.55
CA ARG A 14 -13.21 -9.71 -1.01
C ARG A 14 -13.38 -9.60 0.50
N ALA A 15 -12.29 -9.40 1.24
CA ALA A 15 -12.37 -9.18 2.68
C ALA A 15 -13.08 -7.85 3.02
N VAL A 16 -12.88 -6.81 2.20
CA VAL A 16 -13.56 -5.51 2.35
C VAL A 16 -15.06 -5.61 2.06
N ALA A 17 -15.46 -6.47 1.13
CA ALA A 17 -16.86 -6.68 0.79
C ALA A 17 -17.73 -7.05 2.00
N ALA A 18 -17.16 -7.75 2.98
CA ALA A 18 -17.83 -8.14 4.23
C ALA A 18 -17.98 -7.02 5.26
N LEU A 19 -17.35 -5.85 5.03
CA LEU A 19 -17.40 -4.69 5.91
C LEU A 19 -18.46 -3.68 5.47
N SER A 20 -19.03 -2.95 6.43
CA SER A 20 -19.89 -1.82 6.11
C SER A 20 -19.09 -0.72 5.42
N ALA A 21 -19.65 -0.11 4.37
CA ALA A 21 -19.02 0.96 3.57
C ALA A 21 -18.28 2.04 4.40
N PRO A 22 -18.86 2.61 5.49
CA PRO A 22 -18.16 3.65 6.26
C PRO A 22 -16.90 3.17 6.99
N GLU A 23 -16.79 1.87 7.29
CA GLU A 23 -15.66 1.31 8.04
C GLU A 23 -14.47 0.93 7.13
N ARG A 24 -14.72 0.72 5.84
CA ARG A 24 -13.75 0.18 4.88
C ARG A 24 -12.45 0.98 4.82
N PRO A 25 -12.44 2.33 4.74
CA PRO A 25 -11.20 3.08 4.65
C PRO A 25 -10.31 2.91 5.90
N ALA A 26 -10.92 2.93 7.08
CA ALA A 26 -10.22 2.76 8.35
C ALA A 26 -9.65 1.33 8.48
N ARG A 27 -10.44 0.32 8.13
CA ARG A 27 -10.03 -1.09 8.18
C ARG A 27 -8.91 -1.41 7.19
N LEU A 28 -9.00 -0.90 5.96
CA LEU A 28 -7.92 -1.04 4.97
C LEU A 28 -6.61 -0.40 5.42
N ALA A 29 -6.68 0.82 5.98
CA ALA A 29 -5.51 1.48 6.54
C ALA A 29 -4.90 0.70 7.73
N GLN A 30 -5.74 0.03 8.52
CA GLN A 30 -5.28 -0.86 9.59
C GLN A 30 -4.60 -2.11 9.04
N TRP A 31 -5.20 -2.82 8.08
CA TRP A 31 -4.61 -4.03 7.51
C TRP A 31 -3.25 -3.79 6.88
N LEU A 32 -3.06 -2.65 6.19
CA LEU A 32 -1.77 -2.27 5.61
C LEU A 32 -0.71 -2.03 6.70
N ARG A 33 -1.07 -1.40 7.82
CA ARG A 33 -0.18 -1.23 8.98
C ARG A 33 0.17 -2.58 9.63
N GLU A 34 -0.83 -3.43 9.85
CA GLU A 34 -0.64 -4.74 10.48
C GLU A 34 0.21 -5.68 9.61
N ALA A 35 0.00 -5.68 8.29
CA ALA A 35 0.87 -6.39 7.35
C ALA A 35 2.29 -5.83 7.34
N HIS A 36 2.45 -4.51 7.45
CA HIS A 36 3.76 -3.89 7.59
C HIS A 36 4.48 -4.31 8.88
N TRP A 37 3.81 -4.24 10.02
CA TRP A 37 4.37 -4.65 11.31
C TRP A 37 4.65 -6.16 11.39
N ALA A 38 3.78 -6.99 10.80
CA ALA A 38 4.01 -8.42 10.71
C ALA A 38 5.26 -8.77 9.89
N ASP A 39 5.55 -8.01 8.83
CA ASP A 39 6.80 -8.17 8.07
C ASP A 39 8.04 -7.76 8.88
N LEU A 40 7.96 -6.68 9.66
CA LEU A 40 9.04 -6.30 10.58
C LEU A 40 9.27 -7.36 11.66
N TYR A 41 8.20 -7.87 12.27
CA TYR A 41 8.24 -8.97 13.24
C TYR A 41 8.91 -10.20 12.63
N ARG A 42 8.49 -10.61 11.43
CA ARG A 42 9.05 -11.76 10.72
C ARG A 42 10.53 -11.59 10.42
N LYS A 43 10.95 -10.39 9.98
CA LYS A 43 12.37 -10.09 9.72
C LYS A 43 13.21 -10.16 11.00
N ARG A 44 12.66 -9.75 12.14
CA ARG A 44 13.37 -9.76 13.43
C ARG A 44 13.42 -11.13 14.09
N LEU A 45 12.33 -11.91 14.02
CA LEU A 45 12.15 -13.13 14.81
C LEU A 45 12.07 -14.41 13.97
N ALA A 46 12.24 -14.29 12.64
CA ALA A 46 12.16 -15.39 11.67
C ALA A 46 10.85 -16.21 11.72
N ARG A 47 9.79 -15.66 12.32
CA ARG A 47 8.48 -16.32 12.51
C ARG A 47 7.35 -15.39 12.05
N ALA A 48 6.25 -15.97 11.57
CA ALA A 48 5.05 -15.19 11.27
C ALA A 48 4.46 -14.56 12.56
N HIS A 49 3.87 -13.38 12.45
CA HIS A 49 3.18 -12.74 13.57
C HIS A 49 1.92 -13.53 13.92
N PRO A 50 1.68 -13.89 15.19
CA PRO A 50 0.58 -14.78 15.57
C PRO A 50 -0.80 -14.23 15.22
N LEU A 51 -0.99 -12.91 15.29
CA LEU A 51 -2.27 -12.26 15.02
C LEU A 51 -2.42 -11.71 13.60
N TRP A 52 -1.32 -11.47 12.88
CA TRP A 52 -1.33 -10.68 11.64
C TRP A 52 -0.72 -11.43 10.44
N GLY A 53 -0.18 -12.63 10.68
CA GLY A 53 0.36 -13.49 9.63
C GLY A 53 1.80 -13.15 9.23
N ASN A 54 2.15 -13.45 7.99
CA ASN A 54 3.53 -13.45 7.49
C ASN A 54 4.01 -12.09 6.94
N GLY A 55 3.20 -11.04 7.05
CA GLY A 55 3.52 -9.70 6.56
C GLY A 55 3.21 -9.43 5.09
N SER A 56 2.46 -10.30 4.41
CA SER A 56 1.74 -9.94 3.18
C SER A 56 0.35 -9.38 3.47
N LEU A 57 -0.18 -8.57 2.55
CA LEU A 57 -1.52 -8.01 2.67
C LEU A 57 -2.57 -9.13 2.56
N MET A 58 -2.39 -10.10 1.66
CA MET A 58 -3.20 -11.31 1.56
C MET A 58 -3.24 -12.06 2.88
N GLY A 59 -2.08 -12.31 3.49
CA GLY A 59 -1.98 -13.05 4.75
C GLY A 59 -2.73 -12.36 5.90
N ARG A 60 -2.81 -11.03 5.85
CA ARG A 60 -3.62 -10.25 6.79
C ARG A 60 -5.11 -10.26 6.42
N ALA A 61 -5.45 -10.05 5.16
CA ALA A 61 -6.83 -10.01 4.67
C ALA A 61 -7.56 -11.36 4.81
N LEU A 62 -6.88 -12.49 4.61
CA LEU A 62 -7.45 -13.83 4.82
C LEU A 62 -7.91 -14.10 6.26
N ARG A 63 -7.50 -13.26 7.23
CA ARG A 63 -7.95 -13.36 8.62
C ARG A 63 -9.29 -12.67 8.86
N GLU A 64 -9.81 -12.00 7.84
CA GLU A 64 -11.13 -11.40 7.81
C GLU A 64 -12.00 -12.36 7.00
N ALA A 65 -13.10 -12.80 7.58
CA ALA A 65 -13.96 -13.78 6.92
C ALA A 65 -14.56 -13.15 5.64
N GLY A 66 -14.07 -13.58 4.49
CA GLY A 66 -14.57 -13.19 3.17
C GLY A 66 -14.72 -14.43 2.29
N GLY A 67 -15.91 -14.63 1.72
CA GLY A 67 -16.15 -15.69 0.74
C GLY A 67 -15.40 -15.43 -0.57
N ARG A 68 -15.16 -16.48 -1.35
CA ARG A 68 -14.55 -16.39 -2.70
C ARG A 68 -15.63 -16.55 -3.77
N GLY A 69 -15.92 -15.47 -4.50
CA GLY A 69 -16.60 -15.53 -5.80
C GLY A 69 -15.66 -16.01 -6.92
N VAL A 70 -16.20 -16.68 -7.93
CA VAL A 70 -15.43 -17.18 -9.12
C VAL A 70 -15.24 -16.08 -10.17
N ARG A 71 -16.14 -15.10 -10.23
CA ARG A 71 -16.09 -13.95 -11.15
C ARG A 71 -16.39 -12.66 -10.40
N PRO A 72 -15.64 -11.58 -10.63
CA PRO A 72 -15.98 -10.28 -10.09
C PRO A 72 -17.25 -9.76 -10.74
N ASP A 73 -18.24 -9.48 -9.91
CA ASP A 73 -19.38 -8.64 -10.27
C ASP A 73 -18.99 -7.16 -10.16
N ARG A 74 -19.95 -6.27 -10.38
CA ARG A 74 -19.71 -4.82 -10.29
C ARG A 74 -19.28 -4.39 -8.89
N ALA A 75 -19.80 -5.04 -7.85
CA ALA A 75 -19.44 -4.73 -6.46
C ALA A 75 -17.99 -5.15 -6.15
N GLU A 76 -17.56 -6.33 -6.61
CA GLU A 76 -16.16 -6.76 -6.47
C GLU A 76 -15.18 -5.81 -7.19
N ILE A 77 -15.58 -5.21 -8.32
CA ILE A 77 -14.77 -4.20 -9.02
C ILE A 77 -14.64 -2.92 -8.18
N ASP A 78 -15.75 -2.45 -7.60
CA ASP A 78 -15.76 -1.26 -6.74
C ASP A 78 -14.93 -1.49 -5.46
N ASP A 79 -15.04 -2.68 -4.85
CA ASP A 79 -14.22 -3.09 -3.71
C ASP A 79 -12.72 -3.09 -4.07
N LEU A 80 -12.37 -3.62 -5.24
CA LEU A 80 -10.99 -3.62 -5.73
C LEU A 80 -10.47 -2.19 -5.96
N ALA A 81 -11.30 -1.30 -6.49
CA ALA A 81 -10.94 0.11 -6.66
C ALA A 81 -10.63 0.78 -5.31
N GLU A 82 -11.41 0.47 -4.27
CA GLU A 82 -11.19 0.96 -2.91
C GLU A 82 -9.86 0.47 -2.32
N VAL A 83 -9.54 -0.82 -2.51
CA VAL A 83 -8.26 -1.40 -2.08
C VAL A 83 -7.09 -0.74 -2.81
N ILE A 84 -7.19 -0.56 -4.13
CA ILE A 84 -6.15 0.10 -4.93
C ILE A 84 -5.93 1.53 -4.44
N ALA A 85 -7.00 2.28 -4.17
CA ALA A 85 -6.90 3.63 -3.62
C ALA A 85 -6.18 3.65 -2.26
N ALA A 86 -6.52 2.74 -1.35
CA ALA A 86 -5.85 2.61 -0.06
C ALA A 86 -4.35 2.28 -0.21
N VAL A 87 -3.99 1.37 -1.12
CA VAL A 87 -2.59 1.03 -1.41
C VAL A 87 -1.82 2.21 -1.98
N ARG A 88 -2.43 3.00 -2.87
CA ARG A 88 -1.81 4.23 -3.40
C ARG A 88 -1.51 5.22 -2.28
N ILE A 89 -2.46 5.46 -1.37
CA ILE A 89 -2.27 6.33 -0.20
C ILE A 89 -1.14 5.79 0.69
N TRP A 90 -1.12 4.48 0.97
CA TRP A 90 -0.07 3.85 1.77
C TRP A 90 1.33 4.01 1.16
N ARG A 91 1.47 3.79 -0.14
CA ARG A 91 2.75 3.99 -0.84
C ARG A 91 3.20 5.45 -0.82
N ALA A 92 2.28 6.39 -0.97
CA ALA A 92 2.59 7.81 -0.85
C ALA A 92 3.13 8.18 0.55
N ARG A 93 2.62 7.58 1.64
CA ARG A 93 3.15 7.80 3.00
C ARG A 93 4.59 7.34 3.18
N GLY A 94 4.97 6.21 2.57
CA GLY A 94 6.34 5.69 2.63
C GLY A 94 7.35 6.60 1.91
N LEU A 95 6.91 7.28 0.85
CA LEU A 95 7.69 8.31 0.17
C LEU A 95 7.86 9.55 1.06
N CYS A 96 6.84 9.93 1.84
CA CYS A 96 6.94 11.02 2.82
C CYS A 96 7.97 10.82 3.93
N SER A 97 8.11 9.60 4.43
CA SER A 97 9.07 9.28 5.50
C SER A 97 10.54 9.29 5.06
N ALA A 98 10.81 9.28 3.75
CA ALA A 98 12.17 9.38 3.19
C ALA A 98 12.64 10.84 3.00
N GLY A 99 11.94 11.82 3.59
CA GLY A 99 12.25 13.25 3.47
C GLY A 99 11.42 14.00 2.41
N GLU A 100 10.62 13.31 1.61
CA GLU A 100 9.81 13.93 0.54
C GLU A 100 8.34 14.12 0.97
N ARG A 101 8.02 15.21 1.67
CA ARG A 101 6.65 15.55 2.09
C ARG A 101 5.69 15.64 0.88
N LEU A 102 4.88 14.60 0.63
CA LEU A 102 3.82 14.62 -0.37
C LEU A 102 2.54 15.18 0.24
N TYR A 103 2.00 16.24 -0.35
CA TYR A 103 0.67 16.76 -0.03
C TYR A 103 -0.36 16.11 -0.96
N LEU A 104 -1.44 15.57 -0.40
CA LEU A 104 -2.58 15.07 -1.18
C LEU A 104 -3.55 16.24 -1.39
N ARG A 105 -3.58 16.81 -2.60
CA ARG A 105 -4.67 17.71 -3.03
C ARG A 105 -5.36 17.06 -4.24
N GLY A 106 -6.62 16.68 -4.08
CA GLY A 106 -7.50 16.27 -5.19
C GLY A 106 -6.94 15.20 -6.14
N GLN A 107 -6.70 13.99 -5.63
CA GLN A 107 -6.31 12.78 -6.39
C GLN A 107 -4.94 12.78 -7.09
N ALA A 108 -4.15 13.86 -7.01
CA ALA A 108 -2.78 13.89 -7.52
C ALA A 108 -1.75 13.90 -6.38
N CYS A 109 -0.71 13.08 -6.50
CA CYS A 109 0.44 13.06 -5.60
C CYS A 109 1.52 13.95 -6.23
N VAL A 110 1.74 15.14 -5.67
CA VAL A 110 2.69 16.12 -6.22
C VAL A 110 3.93 16.16 -5.34
N ARG A 111 5.11 16.04 -5.95
CA ARG A 111 6.42 16.17 -5.28
C ARG A 111 6.65 17.64 -4.92
N LEU A 112 6.87 17.95 -3.64
CA LEU A 112 7.34 19.26 -3.19
C LEU A 112 8.82 19.12 -2.81
N THR A 113 9.71 19.63 -3.67
CA THR A 113 11.11 19.84 -3.29
C THR A 113 11.22 21.21 -2.65
N GLN A 114 11.51 21.27 -1.34
CA GLN A 114 11.85 22.54 -0.69
C GLN A 114 13.33 22.86 -0.96
N SER A 115 13.60 23.77 -1.89
CA SER A 115 14.88 24.48 -1.95
C SER A 115 14.65 25.94 -1.58
N GLN A 116 15.15 26.34 -0.40
CA GLN A 116 15.36 27.74 0.00
C GLN A 116 14.18 28.72 -0.23
N GLY A 117 13.02 28.43 0.36
CA GLY A 117 11.96 29.45 0.54
C GLY A 117 10.98 29.63 -0.63
N GLU A 118 11.16 28.97 -1.77
CA GLU A 118 10.22 29.03 -2.89
C GLU A 118 9.55 27.67 -3.15
N SER A 119 8.23 27.69 -3.37
CA SER A 119 7.42 26.49 -3.60
C SER A 119 7.29 26.26 -5.10
N HIS A 120 8.09 25.36 -5.67
CA HIS A 120 7.93 24.98 -7.08
C HIS A 120 7.11 23.70 -7.22
N VAL A 121 6.04 23.76 -8.02
CA VAL A 121 5.26 22.59 -8.44
C VAL A 121 5.95 22.00 -9.66
N GLN A 122 6.40 20.74 -9.59
CA GLN A 122 6.88 19.99 -10.75
C GLN A 122 6.01 18.77 -11.01
N ASN A 123 5.66 18.59 -12.29
CA ASN A 123 4.83 17.48 -12.77
C ASN A 123 5.71 16.20 -12.88
N PRO A 124 5.23 15.01 -12.46
CA PRO A 124 6.13 13.86 -12.21
C PRO A 124 6.71 13.17 -13.46
N CYS A 125 6.34 13.59 -14.66
CA CYS A 125 6.57 12.79 -15.88
C CYS A 125 7.87 13.09 -16.64
N GLU A 126 8.69 14.08 -16.23
CA GLU A 126 9.86 14.49 -17.02
C GLU A 126 11.22 14.02 -16.46
N GLY A 127 11.27 13.34 -15.31
CA GLY A 127 12.54 12.91 -14.70
C GLY A 127 12.76 11.41 -14.77
N ARG A 128 13.48 10.91 -15.77
CA ARG A 128 14.06 9.55 -15.79
C ARG A 128 14.88 9.30 -14.51
N CYS A 129 14.45 8.36 -13.68
CA CYS A 129 15.25 7.91 -12.55
C CYS A 129 16.17 6.78 -13.03
N HIS A 130 17.40 7.14 -13.41
CA HIS A 130 18.51 6.19 -13.54
C HIS A 130 18.74 5.51 -12.18
N ARG A 131 18.69 4.17 -12.13
CA ARG A 131 19.40 3.41 -11.10
C ARG A 131 20.85 3.32 -11.55
N SER A 132 21.71 4.18 -11.03
CA SER A 132 23.16 4.01 -11.09
C SER A 132 23.67 3.60 -9.70
N GLY A 133 24.67 2.73 -9.69
CA GLY A 133 25.55 2.54 -8.55
C GLY A 133 25.60 1.14 -7.96
N VAL A 134 26.16 0.18 -8.69
CA VAL A 134 27.26 -0.64 -8.13
C VAL A 134 28.28 -0.80 -9.26
N ASP A 135 29.34 -0.01 -9.24
CA ASP A 135 30.51 -0.20 -10.09
C ASP A 135 31.53 -1.10 -9.36
N ALA A 136 32.14 -1.98 -10.15
CA ALA A 136 33.51 -2.50 -10.10
C ALA A 136 34.04 -3.13 -8.79
N ASP A 137 34.31 -4.44 -8.81
CA ASP A 137 35.69 -4.97 -8.90
C ASP A 137 35.69 -6.51 -8.87
N LEU A 138 36.32 -7.09 -9.91
CA LEU A 138 36.68 -8.51 -10.18
C LEU A 138 35.57 -9.51 -10.55
#